data_AF-A0A7K4KDQ4-F1
#
_entry.id   AF-A0A7K4KDQ4-F1
#
_cell.length_a   1.000
_cell.length_b   1.000
_cell.length_c   1.000
_cell.angle_alpha   90.00
_cell.angle_beta   90.00
_cell.angle_gamma   90.00
#
_symmetry.space_group_name_H-M   'P 1'
#
loop_
_entity.id
_entity.type
_entity.pdbx_description
1 polymer ?
#
loop_
_entity_poly.entity_id
_entity_poly.type
_entity_poly.pdbx_seq_one_letter_code
_entity_poly.pdbx_strand_id
1 'polypeptide(L)'
;GTGCNACYMEEMHNVELVEGDEGRMCVNTEWGAFGASGELDEFLLEYDRVVDETSLNPGQQLYEKIIGGKYMGEIVRLVLLKLVDENLLFNGEASEKLKTCGTFETRFVSQIESDSGDRKQIYNILTAFELLPSGTDCDIVRMVCESVSTRAAQMCSAGLAGVINRMRESRSQDTLKITVGVDGSVYKLHPSFKDRFHATVRQLTPGCDITFIQSEEGSGRGAALISAVACKMACMIGQ
;
A
#
# COMPACT_ATOMS: atom_id res chain seq x y z
N GLY A 1 2.72 0.44 -4.39
CA GLY A 1 2.84 0.99 -5.77
C GLY A 1 1.46 1.03 -6.38
N THR A 2 1.28 0.60 -7.63
CA THR A 2 -0.05 0.30 -8.21
C THR A 2 -0.75 -0.77 -7.38
N GLY A 3 -0.07 -1.90 -7.16
CA GLY A 3 -0.42 -2.93 -6.20
C GLY A 3 0.44 -2.89 -4.93
N CYS A 4 0.34 -3.94 -4.11
CA CYS A 4 1.11 -4.13 -2.88
C CYS A 4 1.45 -5.61 -2.68
N ASN A 5 2.74 -5.94 -2.61
CA ASN A 5 3.23 -7.29 -2.33
C ASN A 5 4.52 -7.23 -1.49
N ALA A 6 4.88 -8.33 -0.84
CA ALA A 6 6.16 -8.53 -0.18
C ALA A 6 6.71 -9.94 -0.40
N CYS A 7 8.03 -10.05 -0.33
CA CYS A 7 8.74 -11.31 -0.24
C CYS A 7 9.79 -11.25 0.88
N TYR A 8 10.19 -12.40 1.39
CA TYR A 8 11.19 -12.49 2.45
C TYR A 8 11.94 -13.82 2.38
N MET A 9 13.10 -13.89 3.05
CA MET A 9 13.87 -15.14 3.18
C MET A 9 13.33 -15.96 4.35
N GLU A 10 12.64 -17.06 4.03
CA GLU A 10 12.18 -18.07 4.98
C GLU A 10 13.23 -19.19 5.10
N GLU A 11 13.29 -19.83 6.27
CA GLU A 11 14.15 -20.99 6.50
C GLU A 11 13.60 -22.21 5.76
N MET A 12 14.46 -22.98 5.08
CA MET A 12 14.03 -24.09 4.21
C MET A 12 13.17 -25.13 4.94
N HIS A 13 13.46 -25.42 6.20
CA HIS A 13 12.66 -26.34 7.02
C HIS A 13 11.20 -25.90 7.25
N ASN A 14 10.85 -24.63 6.97
CA ASN A 14 9.46 -24.14 7.02
C ASN A 14 8.77 -24.18 5.64
N VAL A 15 9.49 -24.48 4.56
CA VAL A 15 8.98 -24.46 3.18
C VAL A 15 8.60 -25.87 2.75
N GLU A 16 7.46 -26.35 3.26
CA GLU A 16 7.00 -27.74 3.12
C GLU A 16 6.81 -28.22 1.66
N LEU A 17 6.59 -27.29 0.72
CA LEU A 17 6.33 -27.60 -0.69
C LEU A 17 7.60 -27.83 -1.52
N VAL A 18 8.79 -27.65 -0.93
CA VAL A 18 10.08 -27.84 -1.62
C VAL A 18 10.93 -28.81 -0.80
N GLU A 19 11.51 -29.82 -1.45
CA GLU A 19 12.39 -30.78 -0.78
C GLU A 19 13.68 -30.11 -0.29
N GLY A 20 14.10 -30.50 0.93
CA GLY A 20 15.32 -30.01 1.59
C GLY A 20 15.03 -29.11 2.79
N ASP A 21 15.91 -29.14 3.79
CA ASP A 21 15.80 -28.42 5.06
C ASP A 21 16.96 -27.44 5.29
N GLU A 22 18.02 -27.53 4.50
CA GLU A 22 19.21 -26.69 4.61
C GLU A 22 19.07 -25.34 3.89
N GLY A 23 19.39 -24.26 4.60
CA GLY A 23 19.47 -22.91 4.02
C GLY A 23 18.14 -22.16 4.05
N ARG A 24 17.94 -21.28 3.06
CA ARG A 24 16.79 -20.36 3.00
C ARG A 24 16.27 -20.21 1.58
N MET A 25 14.98 -19.93 1.47
CA MET A 25 14.31 -19.63 0.21
C MET A 25 13.58 -18.28 0.29
N CYS A 26 13.64 -17.51 -0.79
CA CYS A 26 12.81 -16.33 -0.93
C CYS A 26 11.36 -16.75 -1.20
N VAL A 27 10.45 -16.45 -0.27
CA VAL A 27 9.03 -16.72 -0.41
C VAL A 27 8.34 -15.47 -0.91
N ASN A 28 7.66 -15.57 -2.05
CA ASN A 28 6.69 -14.58 -2.49
C ASN A 28 5.38 -14.81 -1.74
N THR A 29 4.96 -13.83 -0.94
CA THR A 29 3.79 -14.00 -0.07
C THR A 29 2.47 -13.89 -0.81
N GLU A 30 2.44 -13.16 -1.94
CA GLU A 30 1.20 -12.73 -2.59
C GLU A 30 0.18 -12.15 -1.59
N TRP A 31 0.67 -11.39 -0.59
CA TRP A 31 -0.14 -10.95 0.55
C TRP A 31 -1.34 -10.07 0.18
N GLY A 32 -1.42 -9.63 -1.08
CA GLY A 32 -2.53 -8.83 -1.59
C GLY A 32 -3.85 -9.58 -1.51
N ALA A 33 -3.80 -10.91 -1.58
CA ALA A 33 -4.95 -11.82 -1.47
C ALA A 33 -5.48 -11.99 -0.04
N PHE A 34 -4.77 -11.50 0.99
CA PHE A 34 -5.22 -11.60 2.37
C PHE A 34 -6.64 -10.99 2.54
N GLY A 35 -7.48 -11.66 3.33
CA GLY A 35 -8.88 -11.30 3.55
C GLY A 35 -9.88 -12.06 2.66
N ALA A 36 -9.43 -12.76 1.61
CA ALA A 36 -10.32 -13.50 0.69
C ALA A 36 -11.12 -14.62 1.37
N SER A 37 -10.73 -15.07 2.57
CA SER A 37 -11.47 -16.06 3.37
C SER A 37 -12.25 -15.43 4.53
N GLY A 38 -12.39 -14.10 4.54
CA GLY A 38 -13.13 -13.34 5.55
C GLY A 38 -12.28 -12.74 6.68
N GLU A 39 -10.95 -12.89 6.64
CA GLU A 39 -10.05 -12.40 7.69
C GLU A 39 -10.09 -10.86 7.86
N LEU A 40 -10.56 -10.14 6.83
CA LEU A 40 -10.69 -8.69 6.83
C LEU A 40 -12.13 -8.19 6.95
N ASP A 41 -13.13 -9.07 7.06
CA ASP A 41 -14.55 -8.68 6.92
C ASP A 41 -14.99 -7.62 7.93
N GLU A 42 -14.50 -7.69 9.17
CA GLU A 42 -14.81 -6.72 10.22
C GLU A 42 -14.13 -5.34 10.00
N PHE A 43 -13.10 -5.29 9.16
CA PHE A 43 -12.29 -4.08 8.90
C PHE A 43 -12.63 -3.42 7.56
N LEU A 44 -13.32 -4.12 6.66
CA LEU A 44 -13.74 -3.60 5.37
C LEU A 44 -14.92 -2.63 5.52
N LEU A 45 -14.69 -1.38 5.11
CA LEU A 45 -15.71 -0.34 5.08
C LEU A 45 -16.60 -0.50 3.85
N GLU A 46 -17.74 0.19 3.85
CA GLU A 46 -18.66 0.22 2.70
C GLU A 46 -17.95 0.63 1.40
N TYR A 47 -17.02 1.59 1.47
CA TYR A 47 -16.24 2.05 0.33
C TYR A 47 -15.31 0.98 -0.24
N ASP A 48 -14.71 0.16 0.63
CA ASP A 48 -13.82 -0.93 0.21
C ASP A 48 -14.61 -2.01 -0.54
N ARG A 49 -15.84 -2.28 -0.08
CA ARG A 49 -16.75 -3.24 -0.72
C ARG A 49 -17.19 -2.76 -2.10
N VAL A 50 -17.55 -1.48 -2.22
CA VAL A 50 -17.89 -0.89 -3.54
C VAL A 50 -16.70 -0.97 -4.50
N VAL A 51 -15.49 -0.66 -4.04
CA VAL A 51 -14.26 -0.81 -4.84
C VAL A 51 -14.02 -2.26 -5.25
N ASP A 52 -14.24 -3.21 -4.35
CA ASP A 52 -14.08 -4.64 -4.66
C ASP A 52 -15.10 -5.12 -5.70
N GLU A 53 -16.38 -4.87 -5.47
CA GLU A 53 -17.50 -5.31 -6.31
C GLU A 53 -17.42 -4.74 -7.73
N THR A 54 -16.92 -3.51 -7.88
CA THR A 54 -16.76 -2.85 -9.19
C THR A 54 -15.40 -3.07 -9.84
N SER A 55 -14.51 -3.82 -9.20
CA SER A 55 -13.19 -4.14 -9.75
C SER A 55 -13.25 -5.24 -10.82
N LEU A 56 -12.13 -5.43 -11.52
CA LEU A 56 -11.97 -6.54 -12.49
C LEU A 56 -11.94 -7.93 -11.83
N ASN A 57 -11.71 -7.98 -10.53
CA ASN A 57 -11.52 -9.21 -9.77
C ASN A 57 -12.25 -9.15 -8.41
N PRO A 58 -13.59 -9.10 -8.38
CA PRO A 58 -14.36 -9.05 -7.13
C PRO A 58 -14.06 -10.25 -6.22
N GLY A 59 -14.02 -10.03 -4.90
CA GLY A 59 -13.68 -11.02 -3.88
C GLY A 59 -12.21 -11.42 -3.84
N GLN A 60 -11.35 -10.82 -4.68
CA GLN A 60 -9.91 -11.10 -4.72
C GLN A 60 -9.09 -9.86 -4.42
N GLN A 61 -7.85 -10.05 -3.98
CA GLN A 61 -6.90 -8.96 -3.73
C GLN A 61 -7.43 -7.90 -2.73
N LEU A 62 -8.23 -8.32 -1.73
CA LEU A 62 -8.92 -7.42 -0.82
C LEU A 62 -7.94 -6.54 -0.02
N TYR A 63 -6.88 -7.14 0.53
CA TYR A 63 -5.84 -6.39 1.23
C TYR A 63 -5.10 -5.41 0.30
N GLU A 64 -4.79 -5.82 -0.93
CA GLU A 64 -4.21 -4.92 -1.92
C GLU A 64 -5.14 -3.76 -2.26
N LYS A 65 -6.46 -3.98 -2.32
CA LYS A 65 -7.45 -2.93 -2.61
C LYS A 65 -7.50 -1.83 -1.56
N ILE A 66 -7.21 -2.16 -0.30
CA ILE A 66 -7.14 -1.17 0.79
C ILE A 66 -5.87 -0.29 0.69
N ILE A 67 -4.77 -0.84 0.15
CA ILE A 67 -3.42 -0.24 0.25
C ILE A 67 -2.95 0.37 -1.08
N GLY A 68 -3.21 -0.34 -2.18
CA GLY A 68 -2.62 -0.10 -3.49
C GLY A 68 -3.04 1.25 -4.09
N GLY A 69 -2.08 1.92 -4.74
CA GLY A 69 -2.32 3.19 -5.41
C GLY A 69 -3.27 3.09 -6.61
N LYS A 70 -3.61 1.90 -7.09
CA LYS A 70 -4.69 1.72 -8.07
C LYS A 70 -6.07 2.05 -7.50
N TYR A 71 -6.25 1.87 -6.18
CA TYR A 71 -7.56 1.88 -5.52
C TYR A 71 -7.74 3.05 -4.55
N MET A 72 -6.64 3.54 -3.96
CA MET A 72 -6.66 4.62 -2.95
C MET A 72 -7.45 5.86 -3.38
N GLY A 73 -7.24 6.34 -4.60
CA GLY A 73 -7.99 7.49 -5.12
C GLY A 73 -9.48 7.23 -5.30
N GLU A 74 -9.87 6.01 -5.68
CA GLU A 74 -11.28 5.62 -5.80
C GLU A 74 -11.97 5.53 -4.43
N ILE A 75 -11.27 5.02 -3.41
CA ILE A 75 -11.77 5.03 -2.03
C ILE A 75 -12.02 6.48 -1.58
N VAL A 76 -11.07 7.40 -1.84
CA VAL A 76 -11.26 8.83 -1.56
C VAL A 76 -12.49 9.37 -2.29
N ARG A 77 -12.62 9.10 -3.59
CA ARG A 77 -13.77 9.54 -4.40
C ARG A 77 -15.12 9.13 -3.80
N LEU A 78 -15.23 7.87 -3.37
CA LEU A 78 -16.46 7.33 -2.79
C LEU A 78 -16.79 7.98 -1.44
N VAL A 79 -15.78 8.23 -0.60
CA VAL A 79 -15.97 8.99 0.65
C VAL A 79 -16.43 10.42 0.35
N LEU A 80 -15.82 11.09 -0.65
CA LEU A 80 -16.24 12.44 -1.05
C LEU A 80 -17.68 12.46 -1.55
N LEU A 81 -18.09 11.50 -2.39
CA LEU A 81 -19.48 11.39 -2.84
C LEU A 81 -20.44 11.19 -1.68
N LYS A 82 -20.12 10.33 -0.73
CA LYS A 82 -20.93 10.11 0.47
C LYS A 82 -21.12 11.39 1.28
N LEU A 83 -20.06 12.18 1.46
CA LEU A 83 -20.13 13.47 2.15
C LEU A 83 -20.94 14.52 1.37
N VAL A 84 -20.91 14.47 0.03
CA VAL A 84 -21.79 15.31 -0.79
C VAL A 84 -23.25 14.90 -0.60
N ASP A 85 -23.56 13.61 -0.68
CA ASP A 85 -24.93 13.11 -0.50
C ASP A 85 -25.50 13.44 0.90
N GLU A 86 -24.64 13.57 1.90
CA GLU A 86 -25.00 14.01 3.26
C GLU A 86 -25.02 15.54 3.45
N ASN A 87 -24.83 16.31 2.37
CA ASN A 87 -24.78 17.76 2.36
C ASN A 87 -23.68 18.35 3.26
N LEU A 88 -22.56 17.62 3.39
CA LEU A 88 -21.36 18.02 4.15
C LEU A 88 -20.24 18.57 3.25
N LEU A 89 -20.33 18.33 1.94
CA LEU A 89 -19.41 18.85 0.94
C LEU A 89 -20.16 19.51 -0.23
N PHE A 90 -19.57 20.57 -0.78
CA PHE A 90 -19.98 21.20 -2.04
C PHE A 90 -21.46 21.58 -2.11
N ASN A 91 -22.06 21.93 -0.97
CA ASN A 91 -23.51 22.23 -0.83
C ASN A 91 -24.43 21.13 -1.36
N GLY A 92 -24.00 19.87 -1.28
CA GLY A 92 -24.80 18.73 -1.73
C GLY A 92 -24.76 18.48 -3.24
N GLU A 93 -23.90 19.18 -3.98
CA GLU A 93 -23.82 19.06 -5.44
C GLU A 93 -22.47 18.50 -5.90
N ALA A 94 -22.49 17.26 -6.40
CA ALA A 94 -21.34 16.64 -7.05
C ALA A 94 -21.31 16.95 -8.55
N SER A 95 -20.12 17.19 -9.09
CA SER A 95 -19.90 17.28 -10.54
C SER A 95 -19.94 15.91 -11.21
N GLU A 96 -20.18 15.87 -12.52
CA GLU A 96 -20.14 14.62 -13.29
C GLU A 96 -18.76 13.96 -13.26
N LYS A 97 -17.68 14.75 -13.20
CA LYS A 97 -16.32 14.24 -13.02
C LYS A 97 -16.16 13.50 -11.70
N LEU A 98 -16.67 14.04 -10.59
CA LEU A 98 -16.58 13.39 -9.28
C LEU A 98 -17.44 12.11 -9.21
N LYS A 99 -18.60 12.10 -9.88
CA LYS A 99 -19.48 10.93 -9.97
C LYS A 99 -18.89 9.79 -10.80
N THR A 100 -18.02 10.11 -11.75
CA THR A 100 -17.41 9.12 -12.66
C THR A 100 -16.34 8.30 -11.93
N CYS A 101 -16.45 6.98 -11.96
CA CYS A 101 -15.48 6.04 -11.37
C CYS A 101 -14.07 6.23 -11.94
N GLY A 102 -13.05 6.18 -11.08
CA GLY A 102 -11.64 6.19 -11.46
C GLY A 102 -11.07 7.56 -11.86
N THR A 103 -11.85 8.64 -11.81
CA THR A 103 -11.38 10.00 -12.16
C THR A 103 -10.50 10.61 -11.08
N PHE A 104 -10.73 10.26 -9.81
CA PHE A 104 -9.92 10.72 -8.70
C PHE A 104 -8.70 9.82 -8.52
N GLU A 105 -7.65 10.08 -9.29
CA GLU A 105 -6.41 9.33 -9.24
C GLU A 105 -5.62 9.55 -7.92
N THR A 106 -4.86 8.54 -7.50
CA THR A 106 -3.99 8.61 -6.30
C THR A 106 -2.97 9.75 -6.34
N ARG A 107 -2.58 10.25 -7.52
CA ARG A 107 -1.71 11.44 -7.61
C ARG A 107 -2.35 12.68 -6.98
N PHE A 108 -3.68 12.81 -7.04
CA PHE A 108 -4.40 13.92 -6.41
C PHE A 108 -4.34 13.81 -4.88
N VAL A 109 -4.43 12.59 -4.33
CA VAL A 109 -4.25 12.34 -2.88
C VAL A 109 -2.88 12.84 -2.43
N SER A 110 -1.80 12.44 -3.12
CA SER A 110 -0.44 12.92 -2.81
C SER A 110 -0.31 14.44 -2.94
N GLN A 111 -0.93 15.02 -3.97
CA GLN A 111 -0.89 16.47 -4.23
C GLN A 111 -1.64 17.26 -3.16
N ILE A 112 -2.81 16.80 -2.73
CA ILE A 112 -3.62 17.44 -1.69
C ILE A 112 -2.89 17.42 -0.35
N GLU A 113 -2.29 16.30 0.02
CA GLU A 113 -1.53 16.20 1.28
C GLU A 113 -0.21 16.98 1.25
N SER A 114 0.33 17.26 0.05
CA SER A 114 1.54 18.07 -0.14
C SER A 114 1.29 19.57 -0.09
N ASP A 115 0.03 20.02 -0.06
CA ASP A 115 -0.31 21.44 -0.02
C ASP A 115 0.29 22.10 1.23
N SER A 116 0.91 23.27 1.05
CA SER A 116 1.65 24.00 2.08
C SER A 116 0.77 24.67 3.14
N GLY A 117 -0.55 24.51 3.04
CA GLY A 117 -1.54 25.08 3.95
C GLY A 117 -2.24 26.32 3.40
N ASP A 118 -1.86 26.82 2.21
CA ASP A 118 -2.56 27.93 1.54
C ASP A 118 -3.75 27.47 0.69
N ARG A 119 -3.99 26.15 0.63
CA ARG A 119 -5.09 25.45 -0.05
C ARG A 119 -5.08 25.61 -1.57
N LYS A 120 -4.14 26.33 -2.18
CA LYS A 120 -4.19 26.64 -3.62
C LYS A 120 -4.18 25.38 -4.47
N GLN A 121 -3.41 24.38 -4.07
CA GLN A 121 -3.32 23.14 -4.83
C GLN A 121 -4.63 22.37 -4.77
N ILE A 122 -5.25 22.30 -3.59
CA ILE A 122 -6.55 21.67 -3.37
C ILE A 122 -7.63 22.39 -4.19
N TYR A 123 -7.66 23.73 -4.12
CA TYR A 123 -8.55 24.58 -4.92
C TYR A 123 -8.44 24.30 -6.42
N ASN A 124 -7.21 24.25 -6.94
CA ASN A 124 -6.96 24.01 -8.37
C ASN A 124 -7.44 22.60 -8.79
N ILE A 125 -7.21 21.58 -7.96
CA ILE A 125 -7.67 20.22 -8.23
C ILE A 125 -9.19 20.18 -8.25
N LEU A 126 -9.85 20.68 -7.21
CA LEU A 126 -11.31 20.66 -7.12
C LEU A 126 -11.97 21.49 -8.24
N THR A 127 -11.38 22.62 -8.63
CA THR A 127 -11.84 23.42 -9.78
C THR A 127 -11.70 22.66 -11.10
N ALA A 128 -10.63 21.87 -11.28
CA ALA A 128 -10.48 21.00 -12.45
C ALA A 128 -11.51 19.86 -12.50
N PHE A 129 -12.06 19.49 -11.34
CA PHE A 129 -13.23 18.64 -11.19
C PHE A 129 -14.56 19.37 -11.40
N GLU A 130 -14.54 20.64 -11.83
CA GLU A 130 -15.74 21.46 -12.08
C GLU A 130 -16.57 21.71 -10.81
N LEU A 131 -15.88 21.78 -9.66
CA LEU A 131 -16.47 22.13 -8.37
C LEU A 131 -16.10 23.56 -7.98
N LEU A 132 -16.94 24.19 -7.16
CA LEU A 132 -16.69 25.50 -6.56
C LEU A 132 -16.49 25.34 -5.04
N PRO A 133 -15.29 24.91 -4.58
CA PRO A 133 -15.08 24.60 -3.17
C PRO A 133 -15.01 25.85 -2.30
N SER A 134 -15.58 25.77 -1.11
CA SER A 134 -15.28 26.68 0.00
C SER A 134 -13.93 26.32 0.64
N GLY A 135 -13.43 27.19 1.53
CA GLY A 135 -12.22 26.88 2.30
C GLY A 135 -12.40 25.65 3.18
N THR A 136 -13.60 25.46 3.72
CA THR A 136 -13.97 24.29 4.54
C THR A 136 -14.02 23.02 3.70
N ASP A 137 -14.53 23.07 2.47
CA ASP A 137 -14.50 21.91 1.57
C ASP A 137 -13.05 21.44 1.32
N CYS A 138 -12.13 22.39 1.10
CA CYS A 138 -10.72 22.07 0.94
C CYS A 138 -10.12 21.37 2.18
N ASP A 139 -10.46 21.83 3.38
CA ASP A 139 -10.00 21.22 4.64
C ASP A 139 -10.56 19.79 4.81
N ILE A 140 -11.85 19.59 4.51
CA ILE A 140 -12.50 18.28 4.59
C ILE A 140 -11.89 17.31 3.56
N VAL A 141 -11.72 17.75 2.31
CA VAL A 141 -11.10 16.92 1.25
C VAL A 141 -9.69 16.50 1.65
N ARG A 142 -8.91 17.40 2.25
CA ARG A 142 -7.59 17.08 2.80
C ARG A 142 -7.68 16.02 3.90
N MET A 143 -8.59 16.19 4.85
CA MET A 143 -8.80 15.24 5.95
C MET A 143 -9.18 13.84 5.44
N VAL A 144 -10.01 13.76 4.40
CA VAL A 144 -10.38 12.48 3.75
C VAL A 144 -9.14 11.83 3.13
N CYS A 145 -8.34 12.58 2.37
CA CYS A 145 -7.10 12.07 1.77
C CYS A 145 -6.15 11.54 2.85
N GLU A 146 -5.89 12.34 3.89
CA GLU A 146 -5.03 11.97 5.01
C GLU A 146 -5.53 10.72 5.74
N SER A 147 -6.83 10.60 5.94
CA SER A 147 -7.44 9.43 6.61
C SER A 147 -7.25 8.15 5.80
N VAL A 148 -7.56 8.19 4.50
CA VAL A 148 -7.44 7.02 3.61
C VAL A 148 -5.98 6.60 3.45
N SER A 149 -5.07 7.56 3.21
CA SER A 149 -3.65 7.25 3.01
C SER A 149 -2.97 6.81 4.31
N THR A 150 -3.39 7.33 5.47
CA THR A 150 -2.92 6.87 6.79
C THR A 150 -3.34 5.43 7.04
N ARG A 151 -4.61 5.10 6.79
CA ARG A 151 -5.11 3.71 6.90
C ARG A 151 -4.31 2.77 6.00
N ALA A 152 -4.10 3.15 4.74
CA ALA A 152 -3.31 2.36 3.79
C ALA A 152 -1.86 2.14 4.27
N ALA A 153 -1.22 3.17 4.83
CA ALA A 153 0.12 3.06 5.40
C ALA A 153 0.15 2.11 6.60
N GLN A 154 -0.80 2.24 7.53
CA GLN A 154 -0.89 1.42 8.74
C GLN A 154 -1.20 -0.05 8.43
N MET A 155 -2.10 -0.31 7.47
CA MET A 155 -2.38 -1.66 7.00
C MET A 155 -1.10 -2.26 6.42
N CYS A 156 -0.45 -1.60 5.46
CA CYS A 156 0.83 -2.04 4.90
C CYS A 156 1.89 -2.32 5.98
N SER A 157 1.97 -1.46 7.01
CA SER A 157 2.86 -1.65 8.16
C SER A 157 2.54 -2.90 8.97
N ALA A 158 1.25 -3.19 9.21
CA ALA A 158 0.82 -4.37 9.94
C ALA A 158 1.21 -5.67 9.19
N GLY A 159 1.02 -5.69 7.86
CA GLY A 159 1.48 -6.82 7.03
C GLY A 159 2.99 -7.03 7.12
N LEU A 160 3.79 -5.96 6.98
CA LEU A 160 5.24 -6.07 7.10
C LEU A 160 5.67 -6.47 8.52
N ALA A 161 5.03 -5.92 9.56
CA ALA A 161 5.31 -6.29 10.94
C ALA A 161 5.04 -7.78 11.19
N GLY A 162 3.96 -8.33 10.64
CA GLY A 162 3.67 -9.77 10.66
C GLY A 162 4.80 -10.60 10.08
N VAL A 163 5.30 -10.23 8.89
CA VAL A 163 6.45 -10.91 8.26
C VAL A 163 7.71 -10.81 9.12
N ILE A 164 8.05 -9.61 9.61
CA ILE A 164 9.27 -9.39 10.41
C ILE A 164 9.22 -10.16 11.74
N ASN A 165 8.08 -10.13 12.44
CA ASN A 165 7.90 -10.84 13.70
C ASN A 165 7.96 -12.37 13.48
N ARG A 166 7.33 -12.87 12.40
CA ARG A 166 7.45 -14.27 11.99
C ARG A 166 8.90 -14.68 11.76
N MET A 167 9.69 -13.87 11.04
CA MET A 167 11.13 -14.15 10.82
C MET A 167 11.94 -14.12 12.12
N ARG A 168 11.63 -13.20 13.03
CA ARG A 168 12.30 -13.10 14.33
C ARG A 168 12.04 -14.35 15.17
N GLU A 169 10.78 -14.77 15.22
CA GLU A 169 10.34 -15.94 15.98
C GLU A 169 10.87 -17.25 15.38
N SER A 170 10.80 -17.43 14.05
CA SER A 170 11.30 -18.65 13.39
C SER A 170 12.80 -18.85 13.60
N ARG A 171 13.56 -17.75 13.72
CA ARG A 171 15.00 -17.77 13.99
C ARG A 171 15.33 -17.82 15.49
N SER A 172 14.33 -17.89 16.37
CA SER A 172 14.51 -17.86 17.83
C SER A 172 15.38 -16.68 18.29
N GLN A 173 15.18 -15.49 17.70
CA GLN A 173 15.95 -14.30 18.02
C GLN A 173 15.15 -13.37 18.94
N ASP A 174 15.74 -12.97 20.07
CA ASP A 174 15.13 -11.94 20.93
C ASP A 174 15.03 -10.60 20.18
N THR A 175 16.11 -10.26 19.46
CA THR A 175 16.20 -9.07 18.61
C THR A 175 16.57 -9.41 17.18
N LEU A 176 15.91 -8.79 16.19
CA LEU A 176 16.20 -8.99 14.77
C LEU A 176 16.72 -7.68 14.14
N LYS A 177 17.92 -7.72 13.56
CA LYS A 177 18.43 -6.65 12.70
C LYS A 177 18.14 -7.00 11.23
N ILE A 178 17.42 -6.13 10.53
CA ILE A 178 16.96 -6.41 9.17
C ILE A 178 16.99 -5.16 8.29
N THR A 179 17.26 -5.38 7.00
CA THR A 179 17.14 -4.36 5.96
C THR A 179 15.98 -4.73 5.04
N VAL A 180 15.07 -3.79 4.81
CA VAL A 180 13.91 -3.95 3.93
C VAL A 180 14.11 -3.10 2.69
N GLY A 181 14.20 -3.75 1.53
CA GLY A 181 14.18 -3.08 0.22
C GLY A 181 12.74 -2.72 -0.15
N VAL A 182 12.49 -1.45 -0.51
CA VAL A 182 11.13 -0.96 -0.83
C VAL A 182 11.12 -0.23 -2.16
N ASP A 183 10.08 -0.47 -2.96
CA ASP A 183 9.78 0.24 -4.20
C ASP A 183 8.25 0.48 -4.31
N GLY A 184 7.86 1.43 -5.15
CA GLY A 184 6.48 1.75 -5.48
C GLY A 184 6.18 3.25 -5.45
N SER A 185 5.42 3.72 -6.44
CA SER A 185 5.04 5.13 -6.59
C SER A 185 4.43 5.75 -5.33
N VAL A 186 3.47 5.08 -4.68
CA VAL A 186 2.86 5.58 -3.44
C VAL A 186 3.90 5.80 -2.34
N TYR A 187 4.78 4.82 -2.09
CA TYR A 187 5.83 4.93 -1.08
C TYR A 187 6.84 6.03 -1.41
N LYS A 188 7.17 6.21 -2.69
CA LYS A 188 8.19 7.17 -3.17
C LYS A 188 7.68 8.61 -3.27
N LEU A 189 6.43 8.80 -3.68
CA LEU A 189 5.90 10.09 -4.14
C LEU A 189 4.87 10.69 -3.18
N HIS A 190 4.25 9.89 -2.30
CA HIS A 190 3.29 10.41 -1.35
C HIS A 190 4.01 11.09 -0.17
N PRO A 191 3.65 12.33 0.21
CA PRO A 191 4.45 13.15 1.13
C PRO A 191 4.64 12.53 2.51
N SER A 192 3.63 11.83 3.03
CA SER A 192 3.65 11.29 4.40
C SER A 192 3.54 9.77 4.50
N PHE A 193 3.39 9.05 3.38
CA PHE A 193 3.11 7.60 3.44
C PHE A 193 4.29 6.84 4.01
N LYS A 194 5.50 7.14 3.54
CA LYS A 194 6.75 6.54 4.00
C LYS A 194 6.95 6.72 5.50
N ASP A 195 6.75 7.92 6.01
CA ASP A 195 6.99 8.23 7.42
C ASP A 195 5.97 7.55 8.33
N ARG A 196 4.67 7.61 7.97
CA ARG A 196 3.59 6.90 8.68
C ARG A 196 3.83 5.39 8.67
N PHE A 197 4.26 4.85 7.53
CA PHE A 197 4.58 3.44 7.37
C PHE A 197 5.75 3.02 8.26
N HIS A 198 6.87 3.77 8.25
CA HIS A 198 8.03 3.46 9.09
C HIS A 198 7.74 3.57 10.59
N ALA A 199 7.01 4.61 10.99
CA ALA A 199 6.63 4.81 12.39
C ALA A 199 5.79 3.63 12.91
N THR A 200 4.78 3.23 12.14
CA THR A 200 3.86 2.15 12.53
C THR A 200 4.57 0.79 12.52
N VAL A 201 5.44 0.49 11.54
CA VAL A 201 6.20 -0.77 11.55
C VAL A 201 7.03 -0.87 12.83
N ARG A 202 7.77 0.19 13.20
CA ARG A 202 8.59 0.19 14.42
C ARG A 202 7.77 -0.01 15.68
N GLN A 203 6.57 0.58 15.75
CA GLN A 203 5.66 0.38 16.88
C GLN A 203 5.21 -1.08 17.00
N LEU A 204 4.97 -1.75 15.88
CA LEU A 204 4.51 -3.14 15.82
C LEU A 204 5.63 -4.18 15.91
N THR A 205 6.90 -3.74 15.87
CA THR A 205 8.09 -4.62 15.95
C THR A 205 9.12 -4.10 16.98
N PRO A 206 8.77 -3.99 18.27
CA PRO A 206 9.64 -3.37 19.28
C PRO A 206 10.98 -4.10 19.50
N GLY A 207 11.10 -5.36 19.09
CA GLY A 207 12.33 -6.16 19.16
C GLY A 207 13.20 -6.08 17.90
N CYS A 208 12.95 -5.16 16.96
CA CYS A 208 13.61 -5.17 15.65
C CYS A 208 14.34 -3.86 15.34
N ASP A 209 15.58 -3.96 14.87
CA ASP A 209 16.35 -2.85 14.27
C ASP A 209 16.18 -2.91 12.75
N ILE A 210 15.38 -1.97 12.21
CA ILE A 210 14.93 -1.99 10.82
C ILE A 210 15.54 -0.82 10.03
N THR A 211 16.28 -1.17 8.98
CA THR A 211 16.76 -0.22 7.96
C THR A 211 15.93 -0.33 6.69
N PHE A 212 15.30 0.75 6.24
CA PHE A 212 14.58 0.78 4.97
C PHE A 212 15.46 1.36 3.87
N ILE A 213 15.62 0.63 2.76
CA ILE A 213 16.34 1.08 1.58
C ILE A 213 15.37 1.21 0.41
N GLN A 214 15.24 2.41 -0.12
CA GLN A 214 14.45 2.66 -1.32
C GLN A 214 15.25 2.26 -2.56
N SER A 215 14.67 1.46 -3.44
CA SER A 215 15.27 1.13 -4.74
C SER A 215 15.16 2.35 -5.68
N GLU A 216 16.27 2.76 -6.30
CA GLU A 216 16.31 3.88 -7.25
C GLU A 216 15.88 3.43 -8.65
N GLU A 217 16.55 2.40 -9.16
CA GLU A 217 16.17 1.66 -10.35
C GLU A 217 15.34 0.46 -9.90
N GLY A 218 14.18 0.22 -10.52
CA GLY A 218 13.25 -0.84 -10.13
C GLY A 218 13.83 -2.26 -10.20
N SER A 219 13.00 -3.28 -10.38
CA SER A 219 13.40 -4.69 -10.25
C SER A 219 14.51 -5.19 -11.22
N GLY A 220 14.90 -4.40 -12.23
CA GLY A 220 15.86 -4.79 -13.27
C GLY A 220 17.23 -5.23 -12.74
N ARG A 221 17.82 -4.50 -11.79
CA ARG A 221 19.12 -4.89 -11.18
C ARG A 221 18.99 -6.21 -10.41
N GLY A 222 17.90 -6.41 -9.69
CA GLY A 222 17.62 -7.64 -8.96
C GLY A 222 17.46 -8.85 -9.91
N ALA A 223 16.73 -8.67 -11.00
CA ALA A 223 16.55 -9.71 -12.02
C ALA A 223 17.87 -10.11 -12.69
N ALA A 224 18.77 -9.15 -12.94
CA ALA A 224 20.11 -9.42 -13.47
C ALA A 224 20.96 -10.24 -12.49
N LEU A 225 20.92 -9.92 -11.19
CA LEU A 225 21.65 -10.67 -10.16
C LEU A 225 21.13 -12.10 -10.01
N ILE A 226 19.81 -12.31 -10.02
CA ILE A 226 19.21 -13.66 -9.98
C ILE A 226 19.64 -14.45 -11.22
N SER A 227 19.58 -13.85 -12.41
CA SER A 227 20.05 -14.47 -13.66
C SER A 227 21.52 -14.85 -13.61
N ALA A 228 22.39 -14.01 -13.02
CA ALA A 228 23.81 -14.30 -12.87
C ALA A 228 24.06 -15.49 -11.93
N VAL A 229 23.32 -15.60 -10.83
CA VAL A 229 23.40 -16.76 -9.91
C VAL A 229 22.94 -18.04 -10.62
N ALA A 230 21.82 -17.99 -11.35
CA ALA A 230 21.31 -19.13 -12.12
C ALA A 230 22.32 -19.61 -13.17
N CYS A 231 22.93 -18.67 -13.90
CA CYS A 231 23.97 -18.97 -14.89
C CYS A 231 25.19 -19.66 -14.24
N LYS A 232 25.66 -19.15 -13.10
CA LYS A 232 26.77 -19.76 -12.36
C LYS A 232 26.45 -21.20 -11.95
N MET A 233 25.24 -21.46 -11.44
CA MET A 233 24.84 -22.82 -11.04
C MET A 233 24.76 -23.77 -12.23
N ALA A 234 24.21 -23.33 -13.36
CA ALA A 234 24.16 -24.13 -14.58
C ALA A 234 25.57 -24.53 -15.08
N CYS A 235 26.54 -23.60 -15.02
CA CYS A 235 27.93 -23.90 -15.36
C CYS A 235 28.59 -24.90 -14.41
N MET A 236 28.20 -24.94 -13.13
CA MET A 236 28.76 -25.87 -12.14
C MET A 236 28.17 -27.29 -12.25
N ILE A 237 26.94 -27.43 -12.74
CA ILE A 237 26.28 -28.74 -12.94
C ILE A 237 26.67 -29.38 -14.27
N GLY A 238 27.08 -28.58 -15.26
CA GLY A 238 27.54 -29.06 -16.57
C GLY A 238 29.00 -29.53 -16.63
N GLN A 239 29.74 -29.49 -15.51
CA GLN A 239 31.10 -30.03 -15.35
C GLN A 239 31.07 -31.32 -14.55
#